data_AF-A0A1Y3BCB0-F1
#
_entry.id   AF-A0A1Y3BCB0-F1
#
_cell.length_a   1.000
_cell.length_b   1.000
_cell.length_c   1.000
_cell.angle_alpha   90.00
_cell.angle_beta   90.00
_cell.angle_gamma   90.00
#
_symmetry.space_group_name_H-M   'P 1'
#
loop_
_entity.id
_entity.type
_entity.pdbx_description
1 polymer ?
#
loop_
_entity_poly.entity_id
_entity_poly.type
_entity_poly.pdbx_seq_one_letter_code
_entity_poly.pdbx_strand_id
1 'polypeptide(L)'
;MKYSLLTRSPEKISLKEWHTIYATRTGREGLLRVDDQSVAHGQSLGAFTQLTLPLNLYIGGVTSLNSIHHNVRANRLYHGCIQKVIINGHQLSLLEDVLSGVNIDNCQHQCHMIRPCKNNGHCEPNKHHYHCHCSTNLNYIGKHCEIKRKLLENF
;
A
#
# COMPACT_ATOMS: atom_id res chain seq x y z
N MET A 1 -2.13 17.10 20.91
CA MET A 1 -0.77 16.59 20.60
C MET A 1 0.19 17.78 20.54
N LYS A 2 1.07 17.96 21.53
CA LYS A 2 1.95 19.14 21.64
C LYS A 2 3.30 18.98 20.92
N TYR A 3 3.68 17.74 20.59
CA TYR A 3 4.94 17.40 19.93
C TYR A 3 4.67 16.42 18.78
N SER A 4 4.63 16.93 17.55
CA SER A 4 4.48 16.13 16.34
C SER A 4 5.83 15.95 15.64
N LEU A 5 6.06 14.77 15.06
CA LEU A 5 7.14 14.54 14.13
C LEU A 5 6.59 14.72 12.71
N LEU A 6 7.18 15.63 11.94
CA LEU A 6 6.88 15.82 10.52
C LEU A 6 8.15 15.59 9.71
N THR A 7 8.11 14.59 8.84
CA THR A 7 9.20 14.26 7.92
C THR A 7 8.67 14.25 6.49
N ARG A 8 9.46 14.76 5.54
CA ARG A 8 9.13 14.82 4.11
C ARG A 8 10.29 14.25 3.32
N SER A 9 9.99 13.54 2.21
CA SER A 9 11.05 13.16 1.28
C SER A 9 11.72 14.41 0.72
N PRO A 10 13.06 14.44 0.61
CA PRO A 10 13.78 15.55 -0.05
C PRO A 10 13.50 15.60 -1.55
N GLU A 11 13.13 14.48 -2.14
CA GLU A 11 12.93 14.32 -3.58
C GLU A 11 11.43 14.32 -3.92
N LYS A 12 11.11 14.84 -5.10
CA LYS A 12 9.74 14.81 -5.61
C LYS A 12 9.41 13.40 -6.11
N ILE A 13 8.15 13.02 -5.97
CA ILE A 13 7.62 11.81 -6.61
C ILE A 13 7.08 12.15 -8.01
N SER A 14 7.10 11.17 -8.89
CA SER A 14 6.34 11.23 -10.15
C SER A 14 4.84 11.11 -9.86
N LEU A 15 4.01 11.77 -10.68
CA LEU A 15 2.56 11.62 -10.57
C LEU A 15 2.09 10.45 -11.43
N LYS A 16 1.01 9.79 -10.99
CA LYS A 16 0.35 8.66 -11.69
C LYS A 16 1.19 7.38 -11.78
N GLU A 17 2.28 7.31 -11.03
CA GLU A 17 3.14 6.14 -10.90
C GLU A 17 2.99 5.50 -9.52
N TRP A 18 3.28 4.20 -9.42
CA TRP A 18 3.29 3.50 -8.14
C TRP A 18 4.55 3.78 -7.33
N HIS A 19 4.34 4.27 -6.11
CA HIS A 19 5.41 4.51 -5.14
C HIS A 19 5.29 3.56 -3.94
N THR A 20 6.42 3.20 -3.35
CA THR A 20 6.48 2.41 -2.11
C THR A 20 7.06 3.27 -0.99
N ILE A 21 6.26 3.49 0.06
CA ILE A 21 6.63 4.35 1.19
C ILE A 21 6.95 3.47 2.39
N TYR A 22 8.14 3.65 2.95
CA TYR A 22 8.57 3.02 4.18
C TYR A 22 8.74 4.11 5.24
N ALA A 23 8.01 3.99 6.35
CA ALA A 23 8.12 4.89 7.48
C ALA A 23 8.33 4.09 8.77
N THR A 24 9.29 4.52 9.59
CA THR A 24 9.53 3.93 10.91
C THR A 24 9.65 5.01 11.96
N ARG A 25 9.40 4.64 13.21
CA ARG A 25 9.64 5.49 14.38
C ARG A 25 10.22 4.64 15.49
N THR A 26 11.38 5.05 16.00
CA THR A 26 12.03 4.44 17.17
C THR A 26 12.26 5.53 18.21
N GLY A 27 11.51 5.46 19.32
CA GLY A 27 11.49 6.52 20.31
C GLY A 27 11.03 7.86 19.70
N ARG A 28 11.93 8.85 19.67
CA ARG A 28 11.64 10.16 19.06
C ARG A 28 12.05 10.26 17.60
N GLU A 29 12.95 9.40 17.15
CA GLU A 29 13.46 9.41 15.79
C GLU A 29 12.43 8.77 14.87
N GLY A 30 12.25 9.34 13.68
CA GLY A 30 11.52 8.68 12.61
C GLY A 30 12.21 8.87 11.28
N LEU A 31 12.04 7.86 10.45
CA LEU A 31 12.65 7.73 9.15
C LEU A 31 11.54 7.61 8.11
N LEU A 32 11.76 8.23 6.96
CA LEU A 32 10.90 8.11 5.80
C LEU A 32 11.75 7.82 4.58
N ARG A 33 11.44 6.75 3.86
CA ARG A 33 12.01 6.44 2.56
C ARG A 33 10.89 6.24 1.56
N VAL A 34 11.04 6.82 0.38
CA VAL A 34 10.10 6.67 -0.74
C VAL A 34 10.87 6.05 -1.89
N ASP A 35 10.45 4.86 -2.32
CA ASP A 35 11.17 4.05 -3.30
C ASP A 35 12.64 3.84 -2.90
N ASP A 36 13.56 4.14 -3.82
CA ASP A 36 15.02 4.09 -3.64
C ASP A 36 15.62 5.49 -3.39
N GLN A 37 14.78 6.48 -3.06
CA GLN A 37 15.23 7.84 -2.72
C GLN A 37 16.02 7.86 -1.41
N SER A 38 16.74 8.95 -1.21
CA SER A 38 17.45 9.22 0.05
C SER A 38 16.51 9.17 1.27
N VAL A 39 17.00 8.61 2.38
CA VAL A 39 16.22 8.51 3.62
C VAL A 39 16.10 9.88 4.28
N ALA A 40 14.87 10.32 4.52
CA ALA A 40 14.59 11.51 5.30
C ALA A 40 14.52 11.17 6.80
N HIS A 41 15.28 11.90 7.61
CA HIS A 41 15.28 11.78 9.06
C HIS A 41 14.48 12.91 9.69
N GLY A 42 13.83 12.62 10.82
CA GLY A 42 13.25 13.64 11.67
C GLY A 42 13.17 13.18 13.11
N GLN A 43 13.02 14.14 14.03
CA GLN A 43 12.92 13.85 15.46
C GLN A 43 11.80 14.68 16.11
N SER A 44 10.93 14.04 16.90
CA SER A 44 9.94 14.78 17.69
C SER A 44 10.60 15.54 18.83
N LEU A 45 10.12 16.76 19.09
CA LEU A 45 10.58 17.60 20.19
C LEU A 45 10.17 17.05 21.57
N GLY A 46 10.83 17.52 22.63
CA GLY A 46 10.54 17.14 24.01
C GLY A 46 11.19 15.82 24.45
N ALA A 47 10.89 15.38 25.68
CA ALA A 47 11.51 14.20 26.29
C ALA A 47 10.75 12.89 26.05
N PHE A 48 9.49 12.97 25.58
CA PHE A 48 8.64 11.80 25.43
C PHE A 48 9.05 10.94 24.24
N THR A 49 9.34 9.66 24.50
CA THR A 49 9.68 8.65 23.48
C THR A 49 8.49 7.79 23.07
N GLN A 50 7.49 7.67 23.94
CA GLN A 50 6.29 6.87 23.69
C GLN A 50 5.24 7.63 22.86
N LEU A 51 4.51 6.90 22.02
CA LEU A 51 3.42 7.42 21.22
C LEU A 51 2.15 6.62 21.53
N THR A 52 1.11 7.30 22.02
CA THR A 52 -0.22 6.73 22.19
C THR A 52 -1.13 7.30 21.11
N LEU A 53 -1.79 6.41 20.36
CA LEU A 53 -2.74 6.75 19.30
C LEU A 53 -4.13 6.25 19.73
N PRO A 54 -4.89 7.06 20.50
CA PRO A 54 -6.20 6.63 21.01
C PRO A 54 -7.31 6.69 19.96
N LEU A 55 -7.03 7.26 18.79
CA LEU A 55 -7.99 7.40 17.69
C LEU A 55 -7.78 6.28 16.66
N ASN A 56 -8.82 6.03 15.87
CA ASN A 56 -8.74 5.13 14.72
C ASN A 56 -7.68 5.62 13.70
N LEU A 57 -7.12 4.68 12.95
CA LEU A 57 -6.25 4.97 11.82
C LEU A 57 -7.08 5.41 10.62
N TYR A 58 -6.67 6.51 9.98
CA TYR A 58 -7.28 7.02 8.76
C TYR A 58 -6.30 6.89 7.60
N ILE A 59 -6.78 6.32 6.48
CA ILE A 59 -6.02 6.17 5.23
C ILE A 59 -6.81 6.85 4.13
N GLY A 60 -6.14 7.61 3.26
CA GLY A 60 -6.78 8.35 2.18
C GLY A 60 -7.39 9.69 2.60
N GLY A 61 -8.06 9.75 3.75
CA GLY A 61 -8.61 11.01 4.23
C GLY A 61 -9.32 10.96 5.58
N VAL A 62 -9.83 12.11 5.99
CA VAL A 62 -10.60 12.31 7.23
C VAL A 62 -11.90 13.05 6.90
N THR A 63 -12.88 12.99 7.80
CA THR A 63 -14.21 13.62 7.60
C THR A 63 -14.16 15.15 7.57
N SER A 64 -13.16 15.77 8.20
CA SER A 64 -12.97 17.22 8.20
C SER A 64 -11.48 17.56 8.17
N LEU A 65 -11.04 18.42 7.26
CA LEU A 65 -9.64 18.89 7.21
C LEU A 65 -9.22 19.60 8.52
N ASN A 66 -10.18 20.13 9.28
CA ASN A 66 -9.93 20.76 10.57
C ASN A 66 -9.45 19.77 11.65
N SER A 67 -9.66 18.46 11.47
CA SER A 67 -9.15 17.44 12.39
C SER A 67 -7.67 17.10 12.15
N ILE A 68 -7.11 17.54 11.01
CA ILE A 68 -5.71 17.32 10.69
C ILE A 68 -4.86 18.33 11.45
N HIS A 69 -3.74 17.87 12.01
CA HIS A 69 -2.79 18.74 12.69
C HIS A 69 -2.27 19.83 11.73
N HIS A 70 -2.33 21.11 12.15
CA HIS A 70 -1.98 22.28 11.32
C HIS A 70 -0.61 22.18 10.61
N ASN A 71 0.39 21.57 11.25
CA ASN A 71 1.71 21.33 10.64
C ASN A 71 1.72 20.46 9.39
N VAL A 72 0.71 19.60 9.17
CA VAL A 72 0.63 18.75 7.98
C VAL A 72 0.39 19.61 6.72
N ARG A 73 -0.30 20.76 6.88
CA ARG A 73 -0.66 21.71 5.81
C ARG A 73 -1.37 21.03 4.63
N ALA A 74 -2.20 20.03 4.92
CA ALA A 74 -3.03 19.38 3.92
C ALA A 74 -4.20 20.29 3.50
N ASN A 75 -4.30 20.58 2.20
CA ASN A 75 -5.40 21.37 1.63
C ASN A 75 -6.41 20.52 0.84
N ARG A 76 -6.14 19.22 0.67
CA ARG A 76 -6.99 18.24 0.01
C ARG A 76 -6.72 16.85 0.57
N LEU A 77 -7.73 15.99 0.51
CA LEU A 77 -7.59 14.58 0.83
C LEU A 77 -6.90 13.84 -0.32
N TYR A 78 -6.38 12.65 -0.05
CA TYR A 78 -5.73 11.83 -1.06
C TYR A 78 -6.76 11.31 -2.07
N HIS A 79 -6.41 11.41 -3.35
CA HIS A 79 -7.18 10.84 -4.45
C HIS A 79 -6.21 10.09 -5.35
N GLY A 80 -6.33 8.77 -5.36
CA GLY A 80 -5.39 7.88 -6.04
C GLY A 80 -5.58 6.43 -5.60
N CYS A 81 -4.56 5.62 -5.84
CA CYS A 81 -4.59 4.18 -5.65
C CYS A 81 -3.67 3.72 -4.53
N ILE A 82 -4.21 2.90 -3.63
CA ILE A 82 -3.47 2.22 -2.57
C ILE A 82 -3.69 0.72 -2.75
N GLN A 83 -2.61 -0.02 -2.96
CA GLN A 83 -2.67 -1.46 -3.18
C GLN A 83 -2.35 -2.26 -1.92
N LYS A 84 -1.41 -1.77 -1.10
CA LYS A 84 -0.87 -2.53 0.03
C LYS A 84 -0.54 -1.61 1.19
N VAL A 85 -0.97 -2.00 2.39
CA VAL A 85 -0.64 -1.32 3.65
C VAL A 85 -0.17 -2.37 4.64
N ILE A 86 1.01 -2.15 5.22
CA ILE A 86 1.58 -2.99 6.27
C ILE A 86 1.91 -2.08 7.45
N ILE A 87 1.47 -2.48 8.65
CA ILE A 87 1.72 -1.75 9.89
C ILE A 87 2.34 -2.72 10.88
N ASN A 88 3.56 -2.42 11.35
CA ASN A 88 4.29 -3.26 12.31
C ASN A 88 4.36 -4.74 11.89
N GLY A 89 4.54 -5.01 10.60
CA GLY A 89 4.59 -6.36 10.03
C GLY A 89 3.24 -7.00 9.72
N HIS A 90 2.13 -6.41 10.17
CA HIS A 90 0.78 -6.88 9.86
C HIS A 90 0.25 -6.24 8.58
N GLN A 91 -0.05 -7.04 7.56
CA GLN A 91 -0.69 -6.56 6.33
C GLN A 91 -2.18 -6.34 6.60
N LEU A 92 -2.67 -5.13 6.33
CA LEU A 92 -4.08 -4.79 6.47
C LEU A 92 -4.85 -5.13 5.19
N SER A 93 -6.02 -5.76 5.36
CA SER A 93 -7.03 -5.91 4.33
C SER A 93 -7.79 -4.58 4.19
N LEU A 94 -7.63 -3.91 3.04
CA LEU A 94 -8.30 -2.63 2.75
C LEU A 94 -9.82 -2.77 2.52
N LEU A 95 -10.37 -3.98 2.65
CA LEU A 95 -11.80 -4.28 2.56
C LEU A 95 -12.34 -4.86 3.87
N GLU A 96 -11.60 -5.78 4.51
CA GLU A 96 -12.10 -6.52 5.67
C GLU A 96 -11.70 -5.88 7.01
N ASP A 97 -10.52 -5.25 7.10
CA ASP A 97 -10.03 -4.64 8.36
C ASP A 97 -10.54 -3.19 8.55
N VAL A 98 -11.49 -2.75 7.72
CA VAL A 98 -11.95 -1.37 7.64
C VAL A 98 -13.19 -1.15 8.50
N LEU A 99 -13.14 -0.12 9.36
CA LEU A 99 -14.30 0.29 10.17
C LEU A 99 -15.35 1.06 9.35
N SER A 100 -14.90 1.92 8.42
CA SER A 100 -15.77 2.65 7.48
C SER A 100 -14.95 3.26 6.33
N GLY A 101 -15.64 3.60 5.23
CA GLY A 101 -15.04 4.21 4.05
C GLY A 101 -16.05 4.98 3.21
N VAL A 102 -15.60 6.01 2.49
CA VAL A 102 -16.44 6.86 1.63
C VAL A 102 -15.74 7.06 0.29
N ASN A 103 -16.47 6.94 -0.82
CA ASN A 103 -15.96 7.09 -2.19
C ASN A 103 -14.75 6.18 -2.50
N ILE A 104 -14.79 4.93 -2.02
CA ILE A 104 -13.78 3.92 -2.29
C ILE A 104 -14.24 3.05 -3.45
N ASP A 105 -13.38 2.89 -4.44
CA ASP A 105 -13.60 2.00 -5.59
C ASP A 105 -12.29 1.28 -5.93
N ASN A 106 -12.40 0.20 -6.71
CA ASN A 106 -11.26 -0.53 -7.20
C ASN A 106 -10.45 0.32 -8.20
N CYS A 107 -9.14 0.29 -8.03
CA CYS A 107 -8.25 0.90 -9.00
C CYS A 107 -8.32 0.20 -10.35
N GLN A 108 -8.23 0.99 -11.43
CA GLN A 108 -8.12 0.45 -12.78
C GLN A 108 -6.85 -0.38 -12.90
N HIS A 109 -7.01 -1.69 -13.05
CA HIS A 109 -5.90 -2.64 -13.09
C HIS A 109 -6.17 -3.76 -14.10
N GLN A 110 -5.11 -4.26 -14.73
CA GLN A 110 -5.20 -5.25 -15.81
C GLN A 110 -5.93 -6.53 -15.38
N CYS A 111 -5.81 -6.93 -14.11
CA CYS A 111 -6.56 -8.07 -13.55
C CYS A 111 -8.08 -7.95 -13.72
N HIS A 112 -8.63 -6.73 -13.68
CA HIS A 112 -10.08 -6.49 -13.83
C HIS A 112 -10.45 -6.11 -15.26
N MET A 113 -9.59 -5.33 -15.93
CA MET A 113 -9.89 -4.81 -17.28
C MET A 113 -9.81 -5.90 -18.35
N ILE A 114 -8.74 -6.69 -18.36
CA ILE A 114 -8.48 -7.69 -19.42
C ILE A 114 -8.53 -9.14 -18.92
N ARG A 115 -8.54 -9.35 -17.59
CA ARG A 115 -8.56 -10.68 -16.95
C ARG A 115 -7.53 -11.63 -17.59
N PRO A 116 -6.23 -11.34 -17.39
CA PRO A 116 -5.17 -11.95 -18.19
C PRO A 116 -4.96 -13.44 -17.89
N CYS A 117 -5.21 -13.89 -16.66
CA CYS A 117 -5.01 -15.28 -16.24
C CYS A 117 -6.10 -16.20 -16.83
N LYS A 118 -5.68 -17.20 -17.60
CA LYS A 118 -6.54 -18.22 -18.21
C LYS A 118 -6.80 -19.37 -17.25
N ASN A 119 -7.69 -20.29 -17.66
CA ASN A 119 -7.89 -21.59 -17.01
C ASN A 119 -8.11 -21.51 -15.49
N ASN A 120 -8.92 -20.54 -15.07
CA ASN A 120 -9.26 -20.30 -13.67
C ASN A 120 -8.06 -19.96 -12.75
N GLY A 121 -6.98 -19.42 -13.32
CA GLY A 121 -5.86 -18.86 -12.56
C GLY A 121 -6.25 -17.58 -11.81
N HIS A 122 -5.73 -17.42 -10.59
CA HIS A 122 -5.97 -16.24 -9.77
C HIS A 122 -5.01 -15.12 -10.18
N CYS A 123 -5.54 -13.94 -10.51
CA CYS A 123 -4.74 -12.77 -10.86
C CYS A 123 -4.43 -11.96 -9.61
N GLU A 124 -3.16 -11.91 -9.22
CA GLU A 124 -2.67 -11.06 -8.14
C GLU A 124 -2.12 -9.74 -8.72
N PRO A 125 -2.73 -8.59 -8.38
CA PRO A 125 -2.22 -7.28 -8.75
C PRO A 125 -0.86 -6.98 -8.10
N ASN A 126 0.08 -6.41 -8.86
CA ASN A 126 1.36 -5.92 -8.34
C ASN A 126 1.77 -4.63 -9.09
N LYS A 127 1.49 -3.47 -8.48
CA LYS A 127 1.66 -2.15 -9.09
C LYS A 127 0.93 -2.09 -10.44
N HIS A 128 1.64 -1.79 -11.54
CA HIS A 128 1.10 -1.81 -12.90
C HIS A 128 1.12 -3.22 -13.55
N HIS A 129 1.74 -4.19 -12.88
CA HIS A 129 1.90 -5.56 -13.35
C HIS A 129 0.97 -6.51 -12.61
N TYR A 130 1.00 -7.79 -12.99
CA TYR A 130 0.25 -8.83 -12.33
C TYR A 130 1.04 -10.12 -12.30
N HIS A 131 0.66 -11.00 -11.38
CA HIS A 131 1.09 -12.39 -11.35
C HIS A 131 -0.12 -13.30 -11.47
N CYS A 132 -0.01 -14.35 -12.28
CA CYS A 132 -1.05 -15.37 -12.38
C CYS A 132 -0.66 -16.57 -11.53
N HIS A 133 -1.44 -16.83 -10.49
CA HIS A 133 -1.35 -18.04 -9.68
C HIS A 133 -2.19 -19.12 -10.35
N CYS A 134 -1.53 -20.02 -11.09
CA CYS A 134 -2.20 -21.09 -11.82
C CYS A 134 -2.76 -22.15 -10.86
N SER A 135 -3.99 -22.60 -11.13
CA SER A 135 -4.64 -23.63 -10.31
C SER A 135 -3.83 -24.93 -10.34
N THR A 136 -3.34 -25.34 -9.17
CA THR A 136 -2.55 -26.56 -8.99
C THR A 136 -3.32 -27.83 -9.39
N ASN A 137 -4.64 -27.81 -9.22
CA ASN A 137 -5.50 -28.97 -9.50
C ASN A 137 -5.63 -29.28 -10.99
N LEU A 138 -5.46 -28.27 -11.85
CA LEU A 138 -5.68 -28.39 -13.29
C LEU A 138 -4.39 -28.53 -14.11
N ASN A 139 -3.22 -28.50 -13.44
CA ASN A 139 -1.91 -28.66 -14.06
C ASN A 139 -1.64 -27.66 -15.20
N TYR A 140 -2.11 -26.41 -15.09
CA TYR A 140 -1.74 -25.35 -16.03
C TYR A 140 -0.48 -24.59 -15.55
N ILE A 141 0.35 -24.20 -16.50
CA ILE A 141 1.59 -23.42 -16.32
C ILE A 141 1.67 -22.32 -17.38
N GLY A 142 2.75 -21.54 -17.37
CA GLY A 142 2.94 -20.38 -18.24
C GLY A 142 2.61 -19.08 -17.52
N LYS A 143 2.95 -17.95 -18.15
CA LYS A 143 2.81 -16.62 -17.53
C LYS A 143 1.36 -16.27 -17.24
N HIS A 144 0.43 -16.76 -18.06
CA HIS A 144 -1.00 -16.51 -17.98
C HIS A 144 -1.79 -17.81 -17.79
N CYS A 145 -1.16 -18.89 -17.30
CA CYS A 145 -1.77 -20.20 -17.12
C CYS A 145 -2.33 -20.81 -18.42
N GLU A 146 -1.70 -20.52 -19.56
CA GLU A 146 -2.15 -20.87 -20.90
C GLU A 146 -1.71 -22.27 -21.37
N ILE A 147 -0.73 -22.87 -20.69
CA ILE A 147 -0.12 -24.13 -21.11
C ILE A 147 -0.60 -25.26 -20.19
N LYS A 148 -1.24 -26.28 -20.74
CA LYS A 148 -1.55 -27.51 -19.99
C LYS A 148 -0.29 -28.36 -19.88
N ARG A 149 0.22 -28.58 -18.66
CA ARG A 149 1.34 -29.48 -18.42
C ARG A 149 0.88 -30.91 -18.73
N LYS A 150 1.40 -31.48 -19.81
CA LYS A 150 1.33 -32.92 -20.03
C LYS A 150 2.24 -33.57 -19.00
N LEU A 151 1.69 -34.48 -18.20
CA LEU A 151 2.53 -35.39 -17.44
C LEU A 151 3.37 -36.16 -18.47
N LEU A 152 4.65 -36.35 -18.19
CA LEU A 152 5.48 -37.27 -18.96
C LEU A 152 4.86 -38.66 -18.77
N GLU A 153 4.00 -39.07 -19.71
CA GLU A 153 3.71 -40.48 -19.94
C GLU A 153 4.99 -41.06 -20.56
N ASN A 154 5.97 -41.38 -19.70
CA ASN A 154 7.08 -42.20 -20.10
C ASN A 154 6.56 -43.64 -20.20
N PHE A 155 6.65 -44.17 -21.41
CA PHE A 155 6.53 -45.58 -21.78
C PHE A 155 7.42 -46.47 -20.91
#